data_AF-A0A258AX30-F1
#
_entry.id   AF-A0A258AX30-F1
#
_cell.length_a   1.000
_cell.length_b   1.000
_cell.length_c   1.000
_cell.angle_alpha   90.00
_cell.angle_beta   90.00
_cell.angle_gamma   90.00
#
_symmetry.space_group_name_H-M   'P 1'
#
loop_
_entity.id
_entity.type
_entity.pdbx_description
1 polymer ?
#
loop_
_entity_poly.entity_id
_entity_poly.type
_entity_poly.pdbx_seq_one_letter_code
_entity_poly.pdbx_strand_id
1 'polypeptide(L)'
;MATILQVHPADDAIVALSDLAAGTALSLNGRSWTLREKIHAKQKFAAHDFAVGDIVTMYGVTVGKATQPIATGALIHTHNVVHATSTFSGKQSDYTWTPPDVSKWKTRTFNGFKRAVGPAGTANYWLVIPLVFCENRNLAFMREALTRSLGYGKTSPYERFAQRLVDLHRSGASRDQIEAATLEAETSVTAARVFKNIDGVKFLEH
;
A
#
# COMPACT_ATOMS: atom_id res chain seq x y z
N MET A 1 8.74 -15.49 -19.05
CA MET A 1 8.01 -14.40 -18.34
C MET A 1 7.65 -13.34 -19.37
N ALA A 2 6.52 -12.66 -19.22
CA ALA A 2 6.18 -11.54 -20.11
C ALA A 2 7.17 -10.39 -19.90
N THR A 3 7.75 -9.87 -20.98
CA THR A 3 8.72 -8.76 -20.95
C THR A 3 8.08 -7.42 -21.30
N ILE A 4 6.85 -7.46 -21.83
CA ILE A 4 6.03 -6.30 -22.17
C ILE A 4 4.59 -6.48 -21.72
N LEU A 5 3.87 -5.37 -21.58
CA LEU A 5 2.46 -5.34 -21.20
C LEU A 5 1.70 -4.28 -22.02
N GLN A 6 0.57 -4.70 -22.58
CA GLN A 6 -0.48 -3.84 -23.09
C GLN A 6 -1.67 -3.96 -22.13
N VAL A 7 -2.09 -2.86 -21.50
CA VAL A 7 -3.09 -2.91 -20.42
C VAL A 7 -4.50 -3.01 -21.01
N HIS A 8 -4.76 -2.23 -22.06
CA HIS A 8 -6.01 -2.22 -22.79
C HIS A 8 -5.76 -2.52 -24.29
N PRO A 9 -6.65 -3.25 -25.00
CA PRO A 9 -6.46 -3.58 -26.41
C PRO A 9 -6.26 -2.38 -27.35
N ALA A 10 -6.78 -1.21 -26.96
CA ALA A 10 -6.64 0.07 -27.67
C ALA A 10 -5.41 0.89 -27.26
N ASP A 11 -4.50 0.35 -26.42
CA ASP A 11 -3.31 1.08 -26.02
C ASP A 11 -2.28 1.11 -27.14
N ASP A 12 -1.76 2.32 -27.39
CA ASP A 12 -0.69 2.58 -28.36
C ASP A 12 0.67 2.81 -27.67
N ALA A 13 0.68 2.97 -26.35
CA ALA A 13 1.88 3.01 -25.52
C ALA A 13 2.06 1.66 -24.80
N ILE A 14 3.05 0.86 -25.22
CA ILE A 14 3.32 -0.47 -24.66
C ILE A 14 4.36 -0.37 -23.55
N VAL A 15 4.11 -1.01 -22.40
CA VAL A 15 4.97 -0.92 -21.22
C VAL A 15 6.03 -2.02 -21.23
N ALA A 16 7.28 -1.65 -20.99
CA ALA A 16 8.36 -2.60 -20.73
C ALA A 16 8.33 -3.07 -19.26
N LEU A 17 8.32 -4.39 -19.03
CA LEU A 17 8.35 -4.99 -17.70
C LEU A 17 9.79 -5.29 -17.22
N SER A 18 10.76 -5.21 -18.12
CA SER A 18 12.20 -5.34 -17.88
C SER A 18 12.97 -4.36 -18.76
N ASP A 19 14.29 -4.25 -18.57
CA ASP A 19 15.14 -3.55 -19.54
C ASP A 19 15.16 -4.34 -20.86
N LEU A 20 14.97 -3.63 -21.98
CA LEU A 20 14.92 -4.18 -23.33
C LEU A 20 15.97 -3.48 -24.20
N ALA A 21 16.78 -4.25 -24.91
CA ALA A 21 17.83 -3.71 -25.77
C ALA A 21 17.25 -3.21 -27.11
N ALA A 22 17.96 -2.29 -27.76
CA ALA A 22 17.69 -1.91 -29.14
C ALA A 22 17.77 -3.14 -30.06
N GLY A 23 16.94 -3.19 -31.10
CA GLY A 23 16.85 -4.31 -32.04
C GLY A 23 16.08 -5.53 -31.52
N THR A 24 15.63 -5.52 -30.25
CA THR A 24 14.82 -6.62 -29.72
C THR A 24 13.50 -6.73 -30.47
N ALA A 25 13.24 -7.91 -31.05
CA ALA A 25 11.95 -8.25 -31.62
C ALA A 25 10.99 -8.72 -30.51
N LEU A 26 9.80 -8.11 -30.45
CA LEU A 26 8.79 -8.36 -29.44
C LEU A 26 7.46 -8.68 -30.13
N SER A 27 6.66 -9.54 -29.51
CA SER A 27 5.31 -9.84 -29.98
C SER A 27 4.32 -9.98 -28.84
N LEU A 28 3.11 -9.46 -29.05
CA LEU A 28 1.99 -9.53 -28.11
C LEU A 28 0.67 -9.42 -28.88
N ASN A 29 -0.31 -10.26 -28.56
CA ASN A 29 -1.65 -10.23 -29.16
C ASN A 29 -1.65 -10.25 -30.72
N GLY A 30 -0.73 -10.99 -31.33
CA GLY A 30 -0.59 -11.07 -32.79
C GLY A 30 0.06 -9.87 -33.47
N ARG A 31 0.49 -8.86 -32.69
CA ARG A 31 1.28 -7.71 -33.18
C ARG A 31 2.75 -7.94 -32.88
N SER A 32 3.63 -7.34 -33.70
CA SER A 32 5.08 -7.44 -33.53
C SER A 32 5.75 -6.08 -33.69
N TRP A 33 6.83 -5.87 -32.94
CA TRP A 33 7.61 -4.63 -32.92
C TRP A 33 9.09 -4.98 -32.88
N THR A 34 9.91 -4.12 -33.47
CA THR A 34 11.35 -4.13 -33.26
C THR A 34 11.73 -2.84 -32.57
N LEU A 35 12.38 -2.92 -31.42
CA LEU A 35 12.78 -1.73 -30.67
C LEU A 35 13.86 -0.97 -31.41
N ARG A 36 13.74 0.36 -31.45
CA ARG A 36 14.72 1.24 -32.11
C ARG A 36 15.86 1.66 -31.20
N GLU A 37 15.60 1.63 -29.89
CA GLU A 37 16.52 2.06 -28.85
C GLU A 37 16.33 1.20 -27.60
N LYS A 38 17.20 1.40 -26.60
CA LYS A 38 17.04 0.74 -25.31
C LYS A 38 15.81 1.29 -24.59
N ILE A 39 14.90 0.41 -24.17
CA ILE A 39 13.74 0.76 -23.36
C ILE A 39 13.94 0.22 -21.96
N HIS A 40 14.06 1.10 -20.97
CA HIS A 40 14.20 0.70 -19.58
C HIS A 40 12.90 0.14 -19.01
N ALA A 41 13.02 -0.69 -17.97
CA ALA A 41 11.86 -1.17 -17.23
C ALA A 41 10.94 -0.01 -16.80
N LYS A 42 9.62 -0.22 -16.89
CA LYS A 42 8.53 0.73 -16.61
C LYS A 42 8.38 1.88 -17.61
N GLN A 43 9.27 1.99 -18.60
CA GLN A 43 9.10 2.93 -19.71
C GLN A 43 8.17 2.37 -20.78
N LYS A 44 7.76 3.24 -21.71
CA LYS A 44 6.79 2.91 -22.77
C LYS A 44 7.44 3.04 -24.13
N PHE A 45 7.01 2.24 -25.09
CA PHE A 45 7.37 2.42 -26.49
C PHE A 45 6.13 2.49 -27.38
N ALA A 46 6.30 3.10 -28.55
CA ALA A 46 5.24 3.33 -29.51
C ALA A 46 4.81 2.04 -30.23
N ALA A 47 3.51 1.73 -30.19
CA ALA A 47 2.93 0.57 -30.87
C ALA A 47 2.81 0.75 -32.39
N HIS A 48 2.81 2.00 -32.86
CA HIS A 48 2.79 2.39 -34.26
C HIS A 48 3.52 3.73 -34.43
N ASP A 49 3.65 4.22 -35.67
CA ASP A 49 4.22 5.53 -35.93
C ASP A 49 3.23 6.62 -35.50
N PHE A 50 3.72 7.65 -34.81
CA PHE A 50 2.98 8.86 -34.46
C PHE A 50 3.52 10.04 -35.25
N ALA A 51 2.63 10.83 -35.84
CA ALA A 51 2.89 12.17 -36.30
C ALA A 51 2.72 13.20 -35.16
N VAL A 52 3.18 14.43 -35.39
CA VAL A 52 2.98 15.53 -34.44
C VAL A 52 1.49 15.79 -34.26
N GLY A 53 1.05 15.82 -33.00
CA GLY A 53 -0.34 16.05 -32.61
C GLY A 53 -1.17 14.77 -32.45
N ASP A 54 -0.66 13.62 -32.87
CA ASP A 54 -1.36 12.33 -32.73
C ASP A 54 -1.60 11.99 -31.27
N ILE A 55 -2.75 11.36 -31.01
CA ILE A 55 -3.19 10.95 -29.68
C ILE A 55 -2.40 9.74 -29.23
N VAL A 56 -1.87 9.80 -28.00
CA VAL A 56 -1.27 8.64 -27.33
C VAL A 56 -2.27 8.09 -26.33
N THR A 57 -2.57 6.79 -26.47
CA THR A 57 -3.55 6.07 -25.65
C THR A 57 -2.87 5.11 -24.67
N MET A 58 -3.30 5.13 -23.41
CA MET A 58 -2.90 4.16 -22.38
C MET A 58 -4.08 3.92 -21.43
N TYR A 59 -4.28 2.69 -20.98
CA TYR A 59 -5.47 2.27 -20.21
C TYR A 59 -6.79 2.45 -20.99
N GLY A 60 -6.74 2.47 -22.32
CA GLY A 60 -7.89 2.71 -23.18
C GLY A 60 -8.38 4.16 -23.22
N VAL A 61 -7.59 5.11 -22.69
CA VAL A 61 -7.92 6.54 -22.68
C VAL A 61 -6.77 7.38 -23.20
N THR A 62 -7.08 8.59 -23.66
CA THR A 62 -6.09 9.59 -24.06
C THR A 62 -5.26 10.02 -22.85
N VAL A 63 -3.94 9.90 -22.96
CA VAL A 63 -3.01 10.36 -21.92
C VAL A 63 -2.10 11.50 -22.39
N GLY A 64 -1.96 11.67 -23.70
CA GLY A 64 -1.06 12.64 -24.28
C GLY A 64 -1.23 12.85 -25.78
N LYS A 65 -0.44 13.78 -26.30
CA LYS A 65 -0.23 14.01 -27.72
C LYS A 65 1.26 14.00 -28.04
N ALA A 66 1.63 13.42 -29.17
CA ALA A 66 3.00 13.46 -29.65
C ALA A 66 3.40 14.91 -30.01
N THR A 67 4.54 15.38 -29.51
CA THR A 67 5.09 16.72 -29.80
C THR A 67 6.08 16.70 -30.96
N GLN A 68 6.54 15.52 -31.34
CA GLN A 68 7.43 15.24 -32.47
C GLN A 68 7.03 13.89 -33.08
N PRO A 69 7.47 13.56 -34.31
CA PRO A 69 7.26 12.22 -34.86
C PRO A 69 7.90 11.14 -33.96
N ILE A 70 7.15 10.07 -33.65
CA ILE A 70 7.64 8.94 -32.85
C ILE A 70 7.46 7.68 -33.69
N ALA A 71 8.57 7.05 -34.09
CA ALA A 71 8.48 5.82 -34.86
C ALA A 71 8.07 4.63 -33.98
N THR A 72 7.42 3.66 -34.60
CA THR A 72 7.08 2.36 -34.00
C THR A 72 8.31 1.75 -33.33
N GLY A 73 8.17 1.31 -32.08
CA GLY A 73 9.26 0.74 -31.29
C GLY A 73 10.22 1.75 -30.66
N ALA A 74 10.01 3.06 -30.84
CA ALA A 74 10.78 4.12 -30.17
C ALA A 74 10.23 4.43 -28.77
N LEU A 75 11.07 5.00 -27.91
CA LEU A 75 10.71 5.40 -26.54
C LEU A 75 9.63 6.47 -26.54
N ILE A 76 8.59 6.32 -25.71
CA ILE A 76 7.64 7.37 -25.37
C ILE A 76 8.00 7.94 -24.00
N HIS A 77 8.23 9.25 -23.93
CA HIS A 77 8.59 9.95 -22.70
C HIS A 77 8.12 11.42 -22.74
N THR A 78 8.28 12.13 -21.63
CA THR A 78 7.91 13.55 -21.48
C THR A 78 8.55 14.52 -22.48
N HIS A 79 9.64 14.13 -23.16
CA HIS A 79 10.27 14.98 -24.18
C HIS A 79 9.54 14.92 -25.52
N ASN A 80 8.82 13.83 -25.82
CA ASN A 80 8.15 13.60 -27.10
C ASN A 80 6.62 13.46 -27.00
N VAL A 81 6.09 13.48 -25.78
CA VAL A 81 4.66 13.50 -25.51
C VAL A 81 4.35 14.55 -24.44
N VAL A 82 3.35 15.37 -24.73
CA VAL A 82 2.75 16.30 -23.76
C VAL A 82 1.41 15.75 -23.30
N HIS A 83 1.03 16.03 -22.05
CA HIS A 83 -0.25 15.62 -21.52
C HIS A 83 -1.42 16.19 -22.35
N ALA A 84 -2.42 15.36 -22.57
CA ALA A 84 -3.66 15.71 -23.24
C ALA A 84 -4.78 14.85 -22.67
N THR A 85 -6.01 15.37 -22.73
CA THR A 85 -7.22 14.66 -22.37
C THR A 85 -8.22 14.75 -23.52
N SER A 86 -9.13 13.79 -23.59
CA SER A 86 -10.30 13.89 -24.46
C SER A 86 -11.16 15.08 -24.04
N THR A 87 -11.74 15.78 -25.01
CA THR A 87 -12.72 16.84 -24.72
C THR A 87 -13.92 16.25 -23.97
N PHE A 88 -14.32 16.92 -22.90
CA PHE A 88 -15.52 16.54 -22.17
C PHE A 88 -16.74 16.74 -23.06
N SER A 89 -17.46 15.67 -23.35
CA SER A 89 -18.67 15.68 -24.21
C SER A 89 -19.91 15.18 -23.47
N GLY A 90 -19.88 15.20 -22.13
CA GLY A 90 -20.96 14.66 -21.30
C GLY A 90 -21.02 13.14 -21.32
N LYS A 91 -22.16 12.58 -20.90
CA LYS A 91 -22.40 11.14 -20.87
C LYS A 91 -22.59 10.62 -22.30
N GLN A 92 -21.53 10.05 -22.88
CA GLN A 92 -21.56 9.56 -24.27
C GLN A 92 -22.36 8.26 -24.46
N SER A 93 -22.55 7.48 -23.39
CA SER A 93 -23.37 6.27 -23.42
C SER A 93 -23.84 5.88 -22.01
N ASP A 94 -24.94 5.15 -21.93
CA ASP A 94 -25.31 4.47 -20.69
C ASP A 94 -24.30 3.37 -20.39
N TYR A 95 -23.50 3.56 -19.33
CA TYR A 95 -22.60 2.52 -18.84
C TYR A 95 -23.39 1.53 -17.98
N THR A 96 -23.50 0.30 -18.44
CA THR A 96 -24.06 -0.81 -17.67
C THR A 96 -22.92 -1.59 -17.04
N TRP A 97 -22.74 -1.45 -15.72
CA TRP A 97 -21.78 -2.27 -14.99
C TRP A 97 -22.29 -3.71 -14.91
N THR A 98 -21.51 -4.65 -15.45
CA THR A 98 -21.75 -6.08 -15.23
C THR A 98 -20.89 -6.54 -14.06
N PRO A 99 -21.47 -6.98 -12.94
CA PRO A 99 -20.70 -7.53 -11.83
C PRO A 99 -19.86 -8.71 -12.31
N PRO A 100 -18.60 -8.84 -11.86
CA PRO A 100 -17.82 -10.03 -12.13
C PRO A 100 -18.46 -11.24 -11.45
N ASP A 101 -18.27 -12.43 -12.03
CA ASP A 101 -18.76 -13.65 -11.40
C ASP A 101 -18.02 -13.92 -10.08
N VAL A 102 -18.78 -13.83 -8.98
CA VAL A 102 -18.28 -14.10 -7.63
C VAL A 102 -18.62 -15.50 -7.10
N SER A 103 -19.15 -16.39 -7.95
CA SER A 103 -19.60 -17.75 -7.60
C SER A 103 -18.55 -18.52 -6.77
N LYS A 104 -17.28 -18.50 -7.17
CA LYS A 104 -16.18 -19.21 -6.51
C LYS A 104 -15.86 -18.76 -5.08
N TRP A 105 -16.36 -17.61 -4.65
CA TRP A 105 -16.14 -17.08 -3.30
C TRP A 105 -17.38 -17.14 -2.41
N LYS A 106 -18.56 -17.50 -2.94
CA LYS A 106 -19.82 -17.51 -2.17
C LYS A 106 -19.79 -18.44 -0.95
N THR A 107 -19.00 -19.52 -1.01
CA THR A 107 -18.88 -20.51 0.07
C THR A 107 -17.65 -20.27 0.95
N ARG A 108 -16.85 -19.24 0.69
CA ARG A 108 -15.67 -18.93 1.50
C ARG A 108 -16.12 -18.38 2.85
N THR A 109 -15.60 -18.99 3.91
CA THR A 109 -15.82 -18.55 5.28
C THR A 109 -14.51 -18.08 5.90
N PHE A 110 -14.61 -17.33 7.00
CA PHE A 110 -13.48 -16.94 7.82
C PHE A 110 -13.88 -16.99 9.30
N ASN A 111 -12.89 -17.15 10.18
CA ASN A 111 -13.11 -17.11 11.62
C ASN A 111 -13.27 -15.64 12.07
N GLY A 112 -14.52 -15.16 12.08
CA GLY A 112 -14.87 -13.81 12.50
C GLY A 112 -15.61 -13.77 13.84
N PHE A 113 -15.69 -12.57 14.41
CA PHE A 113 -16.46 -12.31 15.62
C PHE A 113 -17.92 -12.05 15.25
N LYS A 114 -18.77 -13.06 15.43
CA LYS A 114 -20.20 -12.98 15.11
C LYS A 114 -20.89 -11.95 16.01
N ARG A 115 -21.66 -11.04 15.40
CA ARG A 115 -22.49 -10.05 16.10
C ARG A 115 -23.94 -10.50 16.16
N ALA A 116 -24.71 -9.96 17.11
CA ALA A 116 -26.15 -10.21 17.20
C ALA A 116 -26.89 -9.70 15.95
N VAL A 117 -26.44 -8.57 15.39
CA VAL A 117 -26.96 -7.95 14.17
C VAL A 117 -25.80 -7.47 13.30
N GLY A 118 -25.89 -7.64 11.98
CA GLY A 118 -24.90 -7.19 10.99
C GLY A 118 -23.78 -8.20 10.70
N PRO A 119 -22.78 -7.82 9.87
CA PRO A 119 -21.72 -8.73 9.46
C PRO A 119 -20.81 -9.14 10.62
N ALA A 120 -20.02 -10.21 10.46
CA ALA A 120 -19.01 -10.58 11.44
C ALA A 120 -17.85 -9.56 11.47
N GLY A 121 -17.29 -9.31 12.64
CA GLY A 121 -16.08 -8.49 12.81
C GLY A 121 -14.81 -9.27 12.50
N THR A 122 -13.78 -8.58 12.02
CA THR A 122 -12.44 -9.15 11.79
C THR A 122 -11.49 -9.00 12.98
N ALA A 123 -11.90 -8.23 13.99
CA ALA A 123 -11.21 -8.06 15.26
C ALA A 123 -12.23 -7.74 16.36
N ASN A 124 -11.86 -7.99 17.61
CA ASN A 124 -12.68 -7.79 18.80
C ASN A 124 -11.98 -6.86 19.79
N TYR A 125 -12.41 -5.61 19.85
CA TYR A 125 -11.85 -4.59 20.73
C TYR A 125 -12.85 -4.15 21.78
N TRP A 126 -12.36 -3.91 22.99
CA TRP A 126 -13.08 -3.09 23.96
C TRP A 126 -12.70 -1.63 23.73
N LEU A 127 -13.69 -0.79 23.48
CA LEU A 127 -13.52 0.64 23.32
C LEU A 127 -14.05 1.32 24.58
N VAL A 128 -13.22 2.12 25.23
CA VAL A 128 -13.62 2.99 26.33
C VAL A 128 -13.58 4.41 25.81
N ILE A 129 -14.75 5.05 25.79
CA ILE A 129 -14.95 6.39 25.24
C ILE A 129 -15.60 7.23 26.34
N PRO A 130 -14.97 8.32 26.81
CA PRO A 130 -15.58 9.25 27.73
C PRO A 130 -16.74 9.95 27.02
N LEU A 131 -17.82 10.27 27.74
CA LEU A 131 -18.96 11.01 27.19
C LEU A 131 -18.79 12.52 27.25
N VAL A 132 -17.87 13.02 28.09
CA VAL A 132 -17.53 14.44 28.23
C VAL A 132 -16.01 14.62 28.38
N PHE A 133 -15.50 15.79 28.00
CA PHE A 133 -14.06 16.11 28.03
C PHE A 133 -13.43 15.98 29.43
N CYS A 134 -14.17 16.32 30.49
CA CYS A 134 -13.66 16.29 31.87
C CYS A 134 -13.21 14.88 32.32
N GLU A 135 -13.70 13.83 31.65
CA GLU A 135 -13.39 12.44 31.98
C GLU A 135 -12.08 11.93 31.35
N ASN A 136 -11.39 12.72 30.51
CA ASN A 136 -10.13 12.30 29.88
C ASN A 136 -9.07 11.89 30.92
N ARG A 137 -9.03 12.54 32.09
CA ARG A 137 -8.11 12.17 33.19
C ARG A 137 -8.43 10.79 33.76
N ASN A 138 -9.71 10.49 33.99
CA ASN A 138 -10.15 9.18 34.48
C ASN A 138 -9.88 8.09 33.43
N LEU A 139 -10.07 8.42 32.15
CA LEU A 139 -9.73 7.54 31.04
C LEU A 139 -8.24 7.18 31.02
N ALA A 140 -7.34 8.14 31.29
CA ALA A 140 -5.91 7.89 31.37
C ALA A 140 -5.54 6.93 32.51
N PHE A 141 -6.16 7.07 33.69
CA PHE A 141 -5.96 6.14 34.80
C PHE A 141 -6.46 4.73 34.46
N MET A 142 -7.64 4.62 33.85
CA MET A 142 -8.15 3.32 33.39
C MET A 142 -7.24 2.69 32.34
N ARG A 143 -6.72 3.49 31.41
CA ARG A 143 -5.77 3.03 30.39
C ARG A 143 -4.53 2.41 31.03
N GLU A 144 -3.91 3.10 31.98
CA GLU A 144 -2.73 2.62 32.68
C GLU A 144 -3.02 1.30 33.44
N ALA A 145 -4.09 1.29 34.24
CA ALA A 145 -4.45 0.15 35.07
C ALA A 145 -4.82 -1.10 34.25
N LEU A 146 -5.64 -0.94 33.20
CA LEU A 146 -6.19 -2.06 32.44
C LEU A 146 -5.20 -2.59 31.40
N THR A 147 -4.46 -1.72 30.72
CA THR A 147 -3.60 -2.13 29.61
C THR A 147 -2.51 -3.09 30.07
N ARG A 148 -1.82 -2.77 31.17
CA ARG A 148 -0.77 -3.64 31.73
C ARG A 148 -1.36 -4.90 32.37
N SER A 149 -2.36 -4.75 33.23
CA SER A 149 -2.94 -5.86 34.00
C SER A 149 -3.61 -6.92 33.13
N LEU A 150 -4.20 -6.52 31.99
CA LEU A 150 -4.86 -7.46 31.07
C LEU A 150 -3.91 -8.04 30.01
N GLY A 151 -2.64 -7.63 30.00
CA GLY A 151 -1.63 -8.11 29.04
C GLY A 151 -1.71 -7.47 27.65
N TYR A 152 -2.37 -6.31 27.50
CA TYR A 152 -2.40 -5.55 26.24
C TYR A 152 -1.33 -4.45 26.16
N GLY A 153 -0.59 -4.24 27.24
CA GLY A 153 0.54 -3.33 27.30
C GLY A 153 1.69 -3.84 26.45
N LYS A 154 2.29 -2.91 25.71
CA LYS A 154 3.60 -3.11 25.12
C LYS A 154 4.59 -2.47 26.07
N THR A 155 5.48 -3.26 26.67
CA THR A 155 6.63 -2.67 27.35
C THR A 155 7.52 -2.07 26.26
N SER A 156 7.69 -0.76 26.31
CA SER A 156 8.56 -0.05 25.38
C SER A 156 10.01 -0.51 25.59
N PRO A 157 10.82 -0.67 24.52
CA PRO A 157 12.26 -0.88 24.66
C PRO A 157 12.91 0.17 25.57
N TYR A 158 12.41 1.40 25.54
CA TYR A 158 12.86 2.50 26.39
C TYR A 158 12.49 2.30 27.88
N GLU A 159 11.32 1.73 28.19
CA GLU A 159 10.92 1.46 29.58
C GLU A 159 11.83 0.37 30.19
N ARG A 160 12.13 -0.69 29.42
CA ARG A 160 13.09 -1.72 29.84
C ARG A 160 14.50 -1.16 30.01
N PHE A 161 14.92 -0.31 29.08
CA PHE A 161 16.24 0.33 29.15
C PHE A 161 16.35 1.24 30.38
N ALA A 162 15.33 2.05 30.66
CA ALA A 162 15.28 2.87 31.87
C ALA A 162 15.35 2.00 33.14
N GLN A 163 14.60 0.89 33.19
CA GLN A 163 14.67 -0.04 34.32
C GLN A 163 16.07 -0.63 34.51
N ARG A 164 16.74 -1.02 33.42
CA ARG A 164 18.13 -1.49 33.44
C ARG A 164 19.10 -0.45 34.00
N LEU A 165 18.96 0.83 33.60
CA LEU A 165 19.79 1.91 34.13
C LEU A 165 19.56 2.12 35.64
N VAL A 166 18.30 2.04 36.09
CA VAL A 166 17.95 2.12 37.52
C VAL A 166 18.58 0.96 38.30
N ASP A 167 18.54 -0.26 37.76
CA ASP A 167 19.08 -1.44 38.41
C ASP A 167 20.63 -1.41 38.47
N LEU A 168 21.29 -0.92 37.42
CA LEU A 168 22.74 -0.67 37.41
C LEU A 168 23.14 0.37 38.46
N HIS A 169 22.38 1.46 38.58
CA HIS A 169 22.63 2.46 39.60
C HIS A 169 22.47 1.90 41.03
N ARG A 170 21.39 1.13 41.27
CA ARG A 170 21.11 0.52 42.58
C ARG A 170 22.11 -0.56 42.98
N SER A 171 22.69 -1.26 42.01
CA SER A 171 23.74 -2.28 42.25
C SER A 171 25.14 -1.68 42.43
N GLY A 172 25.29 -0.35 42.35
CA GLY A 172 26.57 0.34 42.55
C GLY A 172 27.50 0.25 41.35
N ALA A 173 26.96 0.04 40.14
CA ALA A 173 27.77 0.05 38.93
C ALA A 173 28.51 1.38 38.74
N SER A 174 29.72 1.31 38.21
CA SER A 174 30.53 2.48 37.88
C SER A 174 29.88 3.31 36.78
N ARG A 175 30.26 4.59 36.70
CA ARG A 175 29.77 5.53 35.67
C ARG A 175 29.95 4.97 34.25
N ASP A 176 31.13 4.43 33.96
CA ASP A 176 31.45 3.87 32.64
C ASP A 176 30.54 2.69 32.27
N GLN A 177 30.14 1.87 33.25
CA GLN A 177 29.22 0.75 33.04
C GLN A 177 27.78 1.20 32.75
N ILE A 178 27.34 2.30 33.37
CA ILE A 178 26.02 2.89 33.12
C ILE A 178 26.00 3.55 31.72
N GLU A 179 27.06 4.27 31.36
CA GLU A 179 27.19 4.93 30.04
C GLU A 179 27.34 3.91 28.90
N ALA A 180 27.92 2.74 29.17
CA ALA A 180 28.04 1.65 28.19
C ALA A 180 26.74 0.85 27.96
N ALA A 181 25.70 1.05 28.77
CA ALA A 181 24.42 0.37 28.58
C ALA A 181 23.74 0.87 27.29
N THR A 182 23.37 -0.06 26.41
CA THR A 182 22.73 0.26 25.12
C THR A 182 21.26 -0.12 25.09
N LEU A 183 20.50 0.59 24.26
CA LEU A 183 19.10 0.26 23.97
C LEU A 183 19.07 -1.00 23.11
N GLU A 184 18.62 -2.12 23.67
CA GLU A 184 18.45 -3.35 22.93
C GLU A 184 17.17 -3.28 22.07
N ALA A 185 17.32 -3.54 20.76
CA ALA A 185 16.24 -3.51 19.77
C ALA A 185 15.34 -4.76 19.82
N GLU A 186 15.22 -5.42 20.97
CA GLU A 186 14.38 -6.61 21.07
C GLU A 186 12.89 -6.25 20.99
N THR A 187 12.18 -7.08 20.24
CA THR A 187 10.74 -7.01 20.00
C THR A 187 9.99 -6.83 21.32
N SER A 188 8.96 -5.98 21.34
CA SER A 188 8.09 -5.83 22.51
C SER A 188 7.57 -7.21 22.93
N VAL A 189 7.90 -7.67 24.14
CA VAL A 189 7.33 -8.91 24.67
C VAL A 189 5.87 -8.60 24.99
N THR A 190 4.95 -9.15 24.20
CA THR A 190 3.53 -9.14 24.56
C THR A 190 3.33 -10.05 25.75
N ALA A 191 2.91 -9.48 26.88
CA ALA A 191 2.48 -10.24 28.04
C ALA A 191 1.35 -11.22 27.68
N ALA A 192 1.20 -12.28 28.48
CA ALA A 192 0.12 -13.24 28.29
C ALA A 192 -1.24 -12.54 28.44
N ARG A 193 -2.01 -12.48 27.36
CA ARG A 193 -3.33 -11.85 27.35
C ARG A 193 -4.28 -12.64 28.22
N VAL A 194 -4.99 -11.95 29.12
CA VAL A 194 -6.02 -12.55 29.99
C VAL A 194 -7.20 -13.08 29.15
N PHE A 195 -7.64 -12.31 28.15
CA PHE A 195 -8.74 -12.69 27.28
C PHE A 195 -8.24 -13.08 25.89
N LYS A 196 -8.36 -14.37 25.55
CA LYS A 196 -7.88 -14.93 24.27
C LYS A 196 -8.62 -14.39 23.05
N ASN A 197 -9.89 -14.01 23.22
CA ASN A 197 -10.78 -13.57 22.14
C ASN A 197 -10.93 -12.03 22.08
N ILE A 198 -10.07 -11.29 22.78
CA ILE A 198 -10.02 -9.83 22.73
C ILE A 198 -8.66 -9.43 22.13
N ASP A 199 -8.71 -8.66 21.05
CA ASP A 199 -7.54 -8.20 20.33
C ASP A 199 -6.88 -6.99 21.00
N GLY A 200 -7.65 -6.24 21.78
CA GLY A 200 -7.13 -5.19 22.64
C GLY A 200 -8.20 -4.37 23.36
N VAL A 201 -7.74 -3.54 24.28
CA VAL A 201 -8.53 -2.49 24.91
C VAL A 201 -8.02 -1.14 24.40
N LYS A 202 -8.92 -0.30 23.89
CA LYS A 202 -8.60 1.01 23.32
C LYS A 202 -9.33 2.08 24.10
N PHE A 203 -8.64 3.18 24.33
CA PHE A 203 -9.13 4.35 25.05
C PHE A 203 -9.09 5.51 24.07
N LEU A 204 -10.25 6.10 23.78
CA LEU A 204 -10.38 7.22 22.86
C LEU A 204 -10.67 8.46 23.69
N GLU A 205 -9.76 9.41 23.72
CA GLU A 205 -9.96 10.71 24.37
C GLU A 205 -10.76 11.63 23.43
N HIS A 206 -11.45 12.63 23.99
CA HIS A 206 -12.01 13.72 23.17
C HIS A 206 -10.92 14.61 22.60
#